data_AF-A0A6N7Q4I1-F1
#
_entry.id   AF-A0A6N7Q4I1-F1
#
_cell.length_a   1.000
_cell.length_b   1.000
_cell.length_c   1.000
_cell.angle_alpha   90.00
_cell.angle_beta   90.00
_cell.angle_gamma   90.00
#
_symmetry.space_group_name_H-M   'P 1'
#
loop_
_entity.id
_entity.type
_entity.pdbx_description
1 polymer ?
#
loop_
_entity_poly.entity_id
_entity_poly.type
_entity_poly.pdbx_seq_one_letter_code
_entity_poly.pdbx_strand_id
1 'polypeptide(L)'
;MSAAPFPSRPRLADHAVVRRHRVGSEDFWVLHDQRSGLAYRLGAREWGLLAQADGSRDLEGIVAAASRASAFAKVDTLRVFLGALHEAGLLEEGVAPLPEPKPRAASRPLDPLPGFSLACDGRGSCCRFYASVIFRPVEEAHARALLPRVLDAGDHPERAFTPLHGSSPCGATSVPLVDGRCAYLDDGGLCRLHAARGAQVKPLGCQTFPALFVDDGEAVRIAPAVECACVLASALDPRPEGAPLVPEGARRSEDLDEGILIVELPETLPLAPGRSGARADLVRFLRAVAEAPPPRDTAHALVALADVVETSGLDPALATRALAAPAPPDAELFRPFFAALATRAARRARIDATFRAERDLARRVVCWIEAAALALAEDPALVARLLAAPASIPRARAEAFYLRAGAHAYQLVSVDLPLAFALRDRAARVLLARALPLVITPDDTRDEPALEHPLALVEATLRGHGLEAYAHDVLDLR
;
A
#
# COMPACT_ATOMS: atom_id res chain seq x y z
N MET A 1 -5.85 17.05 22.71
CA MET A 1 -6.15 18.47 22.45
C MET A 1 -4.86 19.12 21.97
N SER A 2 -4.87 19.75 20.79
CA SER A 2 -3.70 20.47 20.28
C SER A 2 -3.40 21.68 21.19
N ALA A 3 -2.17 21.79 21.68
CA ALA A 3 -1.71 22.95 22.45
C ALA A 3 -1.39 24.16 21.56
N ALA A 4 -1.42 23.98 20.23
CA ALA A 4 -1.12 25.04 19.27
C ALA A 4 -2.28 26.04 19.15
N PRO A 5 -2.00 27.34 18.94
CA PRO A 5 -3.03 28.33 18.67
C PRO A 5 -3.79 27.98 17.38
N PHE A 6 -5.06 28.40 17.30
CA PHE A 6 -5.84 28.23 16.08
C PHE A 6 -5.15 28.97 14.90
N PRO A 7 -4.97 28.32 13.73
CA PRO A 7 -4.27 28.93 12.61
C PRO A 7 -5.01 30.16 12.07
N SER A 8 -4.26 31.24 11.85
CA SER A 8 -4.74 32.45 11.21
C SER A 8 -4.99 32.24 9.71
N ARG A 9 -4.17 31.38 9.09
CA ARG A 9 -4.28 30.97 7.70
C ARG A 9 -4.26 29.44 7.65
N PRO A 10 -5.41 28.80 7.87
CA PRO A 10 -5.48 27.35 7.97
C PRO A 10 -5.16 26.68 6.64
N ARG A 11 -4.46 25.55 6.73
CA ARG A 11 -4.40 24.51 5.71
C ARG A 11 -4.53 23.13 6.32
N LEU A 12 -4.83 22.13 5.50
CA LEU A 12 -4.67 20.74 5.91
C LEU A 12 -3.20 20.39 6.18
N ALA A 13 -2.98 19.64 7.25
CA ALA A 13 -1.68 19.09 7.60
C ALA A 13 -1.22 18.03 6.56
N ASP A 14 0.08 17.79 6.44
CA ASP A 14 0.64 16.93 5.38
C ASP A 14 0.18 15.46 5.47
N HIS A 15 -0.12 15.01 6.70
CA HIS A 15 -0.64 13.69 7.00
C HIS A 15 -2.17 13.57 6.84
N ALA A 16 -2.85 14.68 6.58
CA ALA A 16 -4.29 14.76 6.42
C ALA A 16 -4.63 14.77 4.92
N VAL A 17 -5.22 13.68 4.45
CA VAL A 17 -5.33 13.36 3.02
C VAL A 17 -6.80 13.21 2.63
N VAL A 18 -7.26 13.95 1.63
CA VAL A 18 -8.67 13.92 1.20
C VAL A 18 -8.87 13.07 -0.04
N ARG A 19 -9.89 12.21 -0.02
CA ARG A 19 -10.35 11.43 -1.18
C ARG A 19 -11.82 11.64 -1.42
N ARG A 20 -12.21 11.83 -2.68
CA ARG A 20 -13.62 11.86 -3.09
C ARG A 20 -14.11 10.42 -3.29
N HIS A 21 -15.31 10.16 -2.79
CA HIS A 21 -16.00 8.89 -2.93
C HIS A 21 -17.38 9.13 -3.54
N ARG A 22 -17.81 8.19 -4.39
CA ARG A 22 -19.17 8.05 -4.86
C ARG A 22 -19.67 6.66 -4.48
N VAL A 23 -20.74 6.56 -3.70
CA VAL A 23 -21.37 5.28 -3.35
C VAL A 23 -22.82 5.31 -3.80
N GLY A 24 -23.18 4.47 -4.76
CA GLY A 24 -24.44 4.61 -5.49
C GLY A 24 -24.54 6.01 -6.12
N SER A 25 -25.58 6.77 -5.77
CA SER A 25 -25.79 8.15 -6.23
C SER A 25 -25.18 9.22 -5.32
N GLU A 26 -24.62 8.83 -4.17
CA GLU A 26 -24.15 9.78 -3.17
C GLU A 26 -22.67 10.13 -3.38
N ASP A 27 -22.38 11.44 -3.40
CA ASP A 27 -21.02 11.99 -3.48
C ASP A 27 -20.60 12.62 -2.15
N PHE A 28 -19.42 12.25 -1.65
CA PHE A 28 -18.84 12.81 -0.44
C PHE A 28 -17.30 12.74 -0.47
N TRP A 29 -16.66 13.37 0.51
CA TRP A 29 -15.21 13.36 0.67
C TRP A 29 -14.87 12.69 1.99
N VAL A 30 -13.73 12.01 2.03
CA VAL A 30 -13.20 11.39 3.22
C VAL A 30 -11.83 11.99 3.49
N LEU A 31 -11.70 12.65 4.64
CA LEU A 31 -10.44 13.15 5.17
C LEU A 31 -9.80 12.04 6.01
N HIS A 32 -8.70 11.48 5.52
CA HIS A 32 -7.92 10.45 6.18
C HIS A 32 -6.81 11.07 7.01
N ASP A 33 -6.74 10.73 8.29
CA ASP A 33 -5.58 11.01 9.14
C ASP A 33 -4.62 9.82 9.05
N GLN A 34 -3.50 10.00 8.35
CA GLN A 34 -2.50 8.95 8.17
C GLN A 34 -1.74 8.59 9.46
N ARG A 35 -1.76 9.46 10.48
CA ARG A 35 -1.09 9.20 11.77
C ARG A 35 -1.96 8.35 12.68
N SER A 36 -3.22 8.75 12.88
CA SER A 36 -4.12 8.03 13.77
C SER A 36 -4.86 6.88 13.09
N GLY A 37 -4.93 6.88 11.76
CA GLY A 37 -5.73 5.95 10.96
C GLY A 37 -7.22 6.27 10.99
N LEU A 38 -7.65 7.40 11.55
CA LEU A 38 -9.04 7.85 11.54
C LEU A 38 -9.46 8.39 10.16
N ALA A 39 -10.76 8.41 9.92
CA ALA A 39 -11.35 8.96 8.71
C ALA A 39 -12.59 9.79 9.05
N TYR A 40 -12.74 10.93 8.39
CA TYR A 40 -13.84 11.86 8.62
C TYR A 40 -14.59 12.11 7.32
N ARG A 41 -15.90 11.89 7.34
CA ARG A 41 -16.75 12.12 6.18
C ARG A 41 -17.17 13.59 6.09
N LEU A 42 -16.99 14.17 4.91
CA LEU A 42 -17.31 15.55 4.58
C LEU A 42 -18.34 15.60 3.44
N GLY A 43 -19.35 16.45 3.57
CA GLY A 43 -20.26 16.76 2.48
C GLY A 43 -19.63 17.73 1.48
N ALA A 44 -20.34 17.97 0.37
CA ALA A 44 -19.88 18.87 -0.69
C ALA A 44 -19.63 20.31 -0.20
N ARG A 45 -20.45 20.79 0.74
CA ARG A 45 -20.28 22.13 1.32
C ARG A 45 -19.04 22.20 2.21
N GLU A 46 -18.86 21.23 3.09
CA GLU A 46 -17.70 21.16 4.00
C GLU A 46 -16.40 21.07 3.21
N TRP A 47 -16.35 20.24 2.16
CA TRP A 47 -15.22 20.19 1.25
C TRP A 47 -15.02 21.52 0.51
N GLY A 48 -16.09 22.12 -0.01
CA GLY A 48 -16.00 23.41 -0.72
C GLY A 48 -15.41 24.54 0.13
N LEU A 49 -15.59 24.50 1.46
CA LEU A 49 -14.92 25.39 2.40
C LEU A 49 -13.46 24.99 2.63
N LEU A 50 -13.22 23.72 2.95
CA LEU A 50 -11.89 23.20 3.28
C LEU A 50 -10.90 23.30 2.12
N ALA A 51 -11.36 23.11 0.88
CA ALA A 51 -10.55 23.25 -0.33
C ALA A 51 -10.02 24.68 -0.55
N GLN A 52 -10.62 25.69 0.10
CA GLN A 52 -10.14 27.09 0.03
C GLN A 52 -9.17 27.45 1.17
N ALA A 53 -9.08 26.60 2.19
CA ALA A 53 -8.13 26.72 3.29
C ALA A 53 -6.77 26.16 2.84
N ASP A 54 -6.04 26.92 2.02
CA ASP A 54 -4.76 26.52 1.41
C ASP A 54 -3.53 27.11 2.12
N GLY A 55 -3.74 27.75 3.27
CA GLY A 55 -2.70 28.43 4.02
C GLY A 55 -2.39 29.85 3.56
N SER A 56 -3.05 30.33 2.50
CA SER A 56 -2.87 31.69 1.99
C SER A 56 -3.96 32.67 2.43
N ARG A 57 -5.14 32.16 2.84
CA ARG A 57 -6.34 32.95 3.18
C ARG A 57 -6.66 32.86 4.67
N ASP A 58 -7.20 33.95 5.21
CA ASP A 58 -7.90 33.95 6.49
C ASP A 58 -9.34 33.43 6.34
N LEU A 59 -10.09 33.40 7.45
CA LEU A 59 -11.47 32.88 7.45
C LEU A 59 -12.42 33.67 6.53
N GLU A 60 -12.25 34.98 6.43
CA GLU A 60 -13.08 35.85 5.60
C GLU A 60 -12.79 35.59 4.11
N GLY A 61 -11.50 35.49 3.76
CA GLY A 61 -11.03 35.13 2.43
C GLY A 61 -11.50 33.74 2.00
N ILE A 62 -11.50 32.76 2.91
CA ILE A 62 -12.03 31.41 2.68
C ILE A 62 -13.53 31.47 2.37
N VAL A 63 -14.35 32.13 3.20
CA VAL A 63 -15.80 32.26 2.97
C VAL A 63 -16.09 32.94 1.63
N ALA A 64 -15.36 34.02 1.32
CA ALA A 64 -15.53 34.73 0.06
C ALA A 64 -15.16 33.87 -1.15
N ALA A 65 -14.09 33.08 -1.06
CA ALA A 65 -13.67 32.17 -2.12
C ALA A 65 -14.65 30.99 -2.30
N ALA A 66 -15.05 30.36 -1.19
CA ALA A 66 -15.99 29.25 -1.18
C ALA A 66 -17.36 29.66 -1.75
N SER A 67 -17.83 30.88 -1.46
CA SER A 67 -19.09 31.40 -2.01
C SER A 67 -19.07 31.49 -3.55
N ARG A 68 -17.91 31.81 -4.16
CA ARG A 68 -17.76 31.79 -5.63
C ARG A 68 -17.81 30.37 -6.21
N ALA A 69 -17.45 29.38 -5.40
CA ALA A 69 -17.58 27.96 -5.72
C ALA A 69 -18.93 27.36 -5.24
N SER A 70 -19.93 28.20 -4.93
CA SER A 70 -21.26 27.79 -4.44
C SER A 70 -21.28 27.08 -3.08
N ALA A 71 -20.23 27.19 -2.28
CA ALA A 71 -20.15 26.70 -0.91
C ALA A 71 -20.33 27.86 0.09
N PHE A 72 -21.59 28.14 0.45
CA PHE A 72 -21.95 29.26 1.32
C PHE A 72 -21.84 28.91 2.81
N ALA A 73 -21.18 29.78 3.59
CA ALA A 73 -21.13 29.69 5.05
C ALA A 73 -20.92 31.08 5.69
N LYS A 74 -21.25 31.21 6.97
CA LYS A 74 -20.85 32.37 7.79
C LYS A 74 -19.45 32.12 8.37
N VAL A 75 -18.70 33.20 8.65
CA VAL A 75 -17.37 33.11 9.26
C VAL A 75 -17.39 32.34 10.58
N ASP A 76 -18.39 32.55 11.44
CA ASP A 76 -18.52 31.81 12.70
C ASP A 76 -18.73 30.31 12.49
N THR A 77 -19.53 29.93 11.48
CA THR A 77 -19.74 28.53 11.10
C THR A 77 -18.44 27.90 10.60
N LEU A 78 -17.69 28.63 9.76
CA LEU A 78 -16.37 28.17 9.31
C LEU A 78 -15.40 28.02 10.48
N ARG A 79 -15.38 28.97 11.43
CA ARG A 79 -14.51 28.92 12.61
C ARG A 79 -14.81 27.68 13.46
N VAL A 80 -16.08 27.35 13.71
CA VAL A 80 -16.45 26.14 14.46
C VAL A 80 -16.00 24.88 13.71
N PHE A 81 -16.25 24.80 12.40
CA PHE A 81 -15.86 23.66 11.58
C PHE A 81 -14.34 23.44 11.57
N LEU A 82 -13.56 24.48 11.26
CA LEU A 82 -12.10 24.40 11.26
C LEU A 82 -11.55 24.21 12.68
N GLY A 83 -12.24 24.73 13.70
CA GLY A 83 -11.89 24.52 15.10
C GLY A 83 -11.88 23.03 15.47
N ALA A 84 -12.91 22.29 15.05
CA ALA A 84 -12.97 20.84 15.26
C ALA A 84 -11.83 20.09 14.55
N LEU A 85 -11.48 20.50 13.32
CA LEU A 85 -10.35 19.91 12.59
C LEU A 85 -9.00 20.23 13.26
N HIS A 86 -8.84 21.45 13.77
CA HIS A 86 -7.64 21.86 14.53
C HIS A 86 -7.49 21.09 15.84
N GLU A 87 -8.58 20.89 16.59
CA GLU A 87 -8.58 20.09 17.82
C GLU A 87 -8.17 18.64 17.56
N ALA A 88 -8.54 18.10 16.40
CA ALA A 88 -8.12 16.79 15.90
C ALA A 88 -6.68 16.76 15.33
N GLY A 89 -5.99 17.92 15.24
CA GLY A 89 -4.61 18.02 14.74
C GLY A 89 -4.49 17.97 13.22
N LEU A 90 -5.57 18.23 12.49
CA LEU A 90 -5.64 18.08 11.02
C LEU A 90 -5.34 19.38 10.27
N LEU A 91 -5.13 20.49 10.99
CA LEU A 91 -4.82 21.79 10.41
C LEU A 91 -3.44 22.31 10.83
N GLU A 92 -2.81 23.04 9.93
CA GLU A 92 -1.53 23.73 10.10
C GLU A 92 -1.64 25.20 9.67
N GLU A 93 -0.69 26.02 10.09
CA GLU A 93 -0.60 27.45 9.75
C GLU A 93 0.20 27.66 8.46
N GLY A 94 -0.29 28.57 7.62
CA GLY A 94 0.45 29.11 6.49
C GLY A 94 0.55 28.16 5.30
N VAL A 95 1.21 28.62 4.24
CA VAL A 95 1.35 27.85 3.00
C VAL A 95 2.32 26.69 3.20
N ALA A 96 1.97 25.51 2.69
CA ALA A 96 2.87 24.37 2.70
C ALA A 96 4.12 24.68 1.84
N PRO A 97 5.34 24.41 2.31
CA PRO A 97 6.51 24.49 1.45
C PRO A 97 6.34 23.53 0.27
N LEU A 98 6.70 23.96 -0.93
CA LEU A 98 6.75 23.04 -2.06
C LEU A 98 7.83 21.98 -1.75
N PRO A 99 7.51 20.68 -1.81
CA PRO A 99 8.51 19.66 -1.58
C PRO A 99 9.59 19.80 -2.66
N GLU A 100 10.82 20.04 -2.23
CA GLU A 100 11.95 20.03 -3.15
C GLU A 100 12.14 18.59 -3.66
N PRO A 101 12.19 18.36 -4.98
CA PRO A 101 12.48 17.04 -5.50
C PRO A 101 13.86 16.63 -4.99
N LYS A 102 13.93 15.51 -4.27
CA LYS A 102 15.21 14.93 -3.88
C LYS A 102 15.97 14.61 -5.18
N PRO A 103 17.20 15.14 -5.36
CA PRO A 103 17.99 14.79 -6.52
C PRO A 103 18.17 13.27 -6.56
N ARG A 104 18.08 12.68 -7.76
CA ARG A 104 18.39 11.27 -7.93
C ARG A 104 19.82 11.00 -7.49
N ALA A 105 20.02 9.87 -6.83
CA ALA A 105 21.33 9.34 -6.53
C ALA A 105 22.12 9.10 -7.83
N ALA A 106 23.41 8.76 -7.68
CA ALA A 106 24.27 8.44 -8.80
C ALA A 106 23.66 7.37 -9.72
N SER A 107 23.93 7.47 -11.03
CA SER A 107 23.42 6.54 -12.04
C SER A 107 23.87 5.10 -11.77
N ARG A 108 22.91 4.22 -11.45
CA ARG A 108 23.12 2.80 -11.11
C ARG A 108 22.60 1.88 -12.22
N PRO A 109 23.20 0.69 -12.42
CA PRO A 109 22.60 -0.33 -13.29
C PRO A 109 21.25 -0.80 -12.72
N LEU A 110 20.31 -1.15 -13.61
CA LEU A 110 19.04 -1.78 -13.26
C LEU A 110 19.21 -3.30 -13.22
N ASP A 111 18.68 -3.94 -12.17
CA ASP A 111 18.74 -5.38 -11.98
C ASP A 111 17.33 -5.96 -11.67
N PRO A 112 16.52 -6.24 -12.71
CA PRO A 112 15.19 -6.80 -12.54
C PRO A 112 15.24 -8.28 -12.14
N LEU A 113 14.26 -8.72 -11.34
CA LEU A 113 14.14 -10.08 -10.85
C LEU A 113 14.25 -11.10 -12.01
N PRO A 114 15.30 -11.95 -12.03
CA PRO A 114 15.55 -12.81 -13.17
C PRO A 114 14.41 -13.78 -13.46
N GLY A 115 14.05 -13.92 -14.74
CA GLY A 115 13.03 -14.87 -15.20
C GLY A 115 11.60 -14.54 -14.79
N PHE A 116 11.32 -13.31 -14.33
CA PHE A 116 9.96 -12.84 -14.07
C PHE A 116 9.49 -11.87 -15.16
N SER A 117 8.27 -12.08 -15.62
CA SER A 117 7.52 -11.16 -16.48
C SER A 117 6.06 -11.15 -16.03
N LEU A 118 5.37 -10.01 -16.15
CA LEU A 118 4.01 -9.83 -15.68
C LEU A 118 3.00 -10.00 -16.81
N ALA A 119 2.12 -10.98 -16.69
CA ALA A 119 0.90 -11.08 -17.48
C ALA A 119 -0.29 -10.47 -16.71
N CYS A 120 -0.56 -9.19 -16.94
CA CYS A 120 -1.72 -8.52 -16.36
C CYS A 120 -3.01 -8.99 -17.05
N ASP A 121 -4.02 -9.38 -16.28
CA ASP A 121 -5.32 -9.79 -16.81
C ASP A 121 -6.28 -8.63 -17.12
N GLY A 122 -5.89 -7.40 -16.76
CA GLY A 122 -6.67 -6.18 -16.99
C GLY A 122 -7.91 -6.02 -16.12
N ARG A 123 -8.25 -6.98 -15.24
CA ARG A 123 -9.50 -7.00 -14.45
C ARG A 123 -9.55 -5.97 -13.31
N GLY A 124 -8.45 -5.22 -13.13
CA GLY A 124 -8.44 -4.05 -12.27
C GLY A 124 -8.46 -4.34 -10.77
N SER A 125 -8.04 -5.52 -10.28
CA SER A 125 -7.98 -5.80 -8.84
C SER A 125 -7.20 -4.72 -8.07
N CYS A 126 -6.06 -4.26 -8.58
CA CYS A 126 -5.31 -3.14 -7.99
C CYS A 126 -6.12 -1.82 -7.96
N CYS A 127 -6.88 -1.54 -9.03
CA CYS A 127 -7.74 -0.35 -9.14
C CYS A 127 -9.01 -0.41 -8.27
N ARG A 128 -9.37 -1.59 -7.76
CA ARG A 128 -10.49 -1.82 -6.84
C ARG A 128 -10.06 -1.86 -5.38
N PHE A 129 -8.76 -1.76 -5.13
CA PHE A 129 -8.18 -2.04 -3.83
C PHE A 129 -7.46 -0.82 -3.25
N TYR A 130 -6.56 -0.20 -4.01
CA TYR A 130 -5.84 0.97 -3.50
C TYR A 130 -6.78 2.16 -3.29
N ALA A 131 -6.58 2.87 -2.18
CA ALA A 131 -7.38 4.03 -1.81
C ALA A 131 -7.18 5.23 -2.73
N SER A 132 -6.23 5.19 -3.67
CA SER A 132 -5.88 6.32 -4.54
C SER A 132 -5.22 5.85 -5.83
N VAL A 133 -5.58 6.47 -6.95
CA VAL A 133 -4.79 6.42 -8.17
C VAL A 133 -4.29 7.83 -8.45
N ILE A 134 -2.97 7.97 -8.53
CA ILE A 134 -2.26 9.25 -8.56
C ILE A 134 -2.02 9.65 -10.02
N PHE A 135 -2.24 10.92 -10.34
CA PHE A 135 -1.97 11.53 -11.63
C PHE A 135 -1.02 12.71 -11.46
N ARG A 136 -0.02 12.82 -12.32
CA ARG A 136 0.75 14.05 -12.51
C ARG A 136 -0.08 15.07 -13.32
N PRO A 137 0.22 16.38 -13.26
CA PRO A 137 -0.54 17.39 -14.01
C PRO A 137 -0.68 17.10 -15.51
N VAL A 138 0.38 16.62 -16.16
CA VAL A 138 0.34 16.24 -17.59
C VAL A 138 -0.53 15.00 -17.84
N GLU A 139 -0.49 14.03 -16.93
CA GLU A 139 -1.29 12.79 -17.01
C GLU A 139 -2.77 13.08 -16.78
N GLU A 140 -3.08 13.96 -15.82
CA GLU A 140 -4.42 14.47 -15.59
C GLU A 140 -4.96 15.14 -16.87
N ALA A 141 -4.18 16.03 -17.49
CA ALA A 141 -4.58 16.70 -18.72
C ALA A 141 -4.86 15.70 -19.86
N HIS A 142 -4.02 14.68 -20.03
CA HIS A 142 -4.24 13.61 -21.00
C HIS A 142 -5.51 12.80 -20.70
N ALA A 143 -5.71 12.40 -19.44
CA ALA A 143 -6.88 11.63 -19.03
C ALA A 143 -8.19 12.41 -19.27
N ARG A 144 -8.18 13.73 -18.99
CA ARG A 144 -9.29 14.64 -19.27
C ARG A 144 -9.57 14.81 -20.76
N ALA A 145 -8.52 14.91 -21.58
CA ALA A 145 -8.68 15.01 -23.03
C ALA A 145 -9.30 13.73 -23.62
N LEU A 146 -8.95 12.56 -23.07
CA LEU A 146 -9.47 11.27 -23.53
C LEU A 146 -10.89 10.99 -23.02
N LEU A 147 -11.18 11.32 -21.76
CA LEU A 147 -12.42 10.98 -21.07
C LEU A 147 -12.95 12.17 -20.25
N PRO A 148 -13.38 13.26 -20.90
CA PRO A 148 -13.70 14.54 -20.23
C PRO A 148 -14.91 14.47 -19.30
N ARG A 149 -15.80 13.48 -19.49
CA ARG A 149 -17.03 13.31 -18.72
C ARG A 149 -16.90 12.35 -17.54
N VAL A 150 -15.69 12.02 -17.11
CA VAL A 150 -15.51 11.23 -15.89
C VAL A 150 -16.20 11.94 -14.71
N LEU A 151 -17.18 11.28 -14.09
CA LEU A 151 -17.98 11.82 -12.99
C LEU A 151 -18.60 13.21 -13.26
N ASP A 152 -19.03 13.44 -14.50
CA ASP A 152 -19.65 14.70 -14.92
C ASP A 152 -18.75 15.94 -14.72
N ALA A 153 -17.43 15.74 -14.68
CA ALA A 153 -16.47 16.82 -14.49
C ALA A 153 -16.53 17.84 -15.64
N GLY A 154 -16.48 17.38 -16.90
CA GLY A 154 -16.54 18.29 -18.05
C GLY A 154 -15.45 19.36 -17.97
N ASP A 155 -15.87 20.63 -17.96
CA ASP A 155 -14.98 21.79 -17.86
C ASP A 155 -14.45 22.06 -16.44
N HIS A 156 -14.89 21.27 -15.44
CA HIS A 156 -14.57 21.39 -14.02
C HIS A 156 -13.70 20.22 -13.52
N PRO A 157 -12.40 20.17 -13.88
CA PRO A 157 -11.48 19.10 -13.47
C PRO A 157 -11.38 18.89 -11.97
N GLU A 158 -11.50 19.96 -11.18
CA GLU A 158 -11.46 19.93 -9.72
C GLU A 158 -12.54 19.02 -9.10
N ARG A 159 -13.58 18.67 -9.89
CA ARG A 159 -14.56 17.66 -9.50
C ARG A 159 -13.98 16.25 -9.60
N ALA A 160 -13.23 15.93 -10.64
CA ALA A 160 -12.66 14.60 -10.88
C ALA A 160 -11.24 14.41 -10.35
N PHE A 161 -10.58 15.45 -9.86
CA PHE A 161 -9.21 15.40 -9.39
C PHE A 161 -9.07 16.20 -8.10
N THR A 162 -8.91 15.50 -6.98
CA THR A 162 -8.59 16.15 -5.69
C THR A 162 -7.07 16.22 -5.53
N PRO A 163 -6.53 17.22 -4.83
CA PRO A 163 -5.11 17.23 -4.47
C PRO A 163 -4.67 15.93 -3.80
N LEU A 164 -3.46 15.46 -4.11
CA LEU A 164 -2.90 14.27 -3.46
C LEU A 164 -2.71 14.50 -1.95
N HIS A 165 -2.20 15.67 -1.59
CA HIS A 165 -1.95 16.13 -0.21
C HIS A 165 -2.59 17.49 0.02
N GLY A 166 -3.07 17.70 1.25
CA GLY A 166 -3.68 18.95 1.65
C GLY A 166 -4.93 19.33 0.83
N SER A 167 -5.22 20.63 0.81
CA SER A 167 -6.36 21.26 0.15
C SER A 167 -5.98 22.07 -1.08
N SER A 168 -4.70 22.41 -1.24
CA SER A 168 -4.14 23.24 -2.31
C SER A 168 -3.70 22.40 -3.51
N PRO A 169 -3.61 22.96 -4.74
CA PRO A 169 -2.93 22.28 -5.84
C PRO A 169 -1.52 21.85 -5.43
N CYS A 170 -1.27 20.56 -5.47
CA CYS A 170 0.06 19.97 -5.28
C CYS A 170 0.53 19.33 -6.59
N GLY A 171 1.81 18.92 -6.68
CA GLY A 171 2.40 18.34 -7.89
C GLY A 171 1.79 17.02 -8.38
N ALA A 172 0.70 16.57 -7.77
CA ALA A 172 -0.07 15.39 -8.14
C ALA A 172 -1.53 15.50 -7.66
N THR A 173 -2.43 14.81 -8.34
CA THR A 173 -3.85 14.68 -7.97
C THR A 173 -4.24 13.22 -7.81
N SER A 174 -5.38 12.97 -7.15
CA SER A 174 -5.98 11.65 -7.03
C SER A 174 -7.36 11.63 -7.65
N VAL A 175 -7.67 10.56 -8.38
CA VAL A 175 -9.02 10.33 -8.93
C VAL A 175 -9.96 9.78 -7.84
N PRO A 176 -11.27 10.12 -7.88
CA PRO A 176 -12.27 9.59 -6.97
C PRO A 176 -12.44 8.06 -7.07
N LEU A 177 -13.00 7.50 -6.01
CA LEU A 177 -13.46 6.11 -5.97
C LEU A 177 -14.98 6.03 -6.16
N VAL A 178 -15.45 5.21 -7.09
CA VAL A 178 -16.85 4.89 -7.34
C VAL A 178 -17.12 3.47 -6.86
N ASP A 179 -17.93 3.33 -5.82
CA ASP A 179 -18.21 2.05 -5.15
C ASP A 179 -16.92 1.27 -4.79
N GLY A 180 -15.91 1.99 -4.32
CA GLY A 180 -14.61 1.41 -3.95
C GLY A 180 -13.63 1.20 -5.11
N ARG A 181 -13.96 1.64 -6.33
CA ARG A 181 -13.18 1.38 -7.55
C ARG A 181 -12.72 2.68 -8.19
N CYS A 182 -11.55 2.69 -8.82
CA CYS A 182 -11.08 3.86 -9.59
C CYS A 182 -12.17 4.33 -10.59
N ALA A 183 -12.43 5.64 -10.64
CA ALA A 183 -13.48 6.20 -11.52
C ALA A 183 -13.23 5.96 -13.02
N TYR A 184 -12.03 5.53 -13.42
CA TYR A 184 -11.71 5.16 -14.80
C TYR A 184 -12.01 3.69 -15.13
N LEU A 185 -12.43 2.86 -14.18
CA LEU A 185 -12.92 1.51 -14.49
C LEU A 185 -14.32 1.60 -15.12
N ASP A 186 -14.59 0.71 -16.06
CA ASP A 186 -15.95 0.44 -16.54
C ASP A 186 -16.67 -0.60 -15.65
N ASP A 187 -17.88 -0.97 -16.03
CA ASP A 187 -18.69 -1.95 -15.29
C ASP A 187 -18.08 -3.36 -15.32
N GLY A 188 -17.26 -3.67 -16.32
CA GLY A 188 -16.49 -4.91 -16.44
C GLY A 188 -15.16 -4.92 -15.67
N GLY A 189 -14.81 -3.81 -15.00
CA GLY A 189 -13.55 -3.68 -14.27
C GLY A 189 -12.34 -3.37 -15.15
N LEU A 190 -12.54 -3.06 -16.44
CA LEU A 190 -11.47 -2.71 -17.36
C LEU A 190 -11.20 -1.21 -17.33
N CYS A 191 -9.92 -0.83 -17.48
CA CYS A 191 -9.53 0.57 -17.47
C CYS A 191 -9.89 1.26 -18.80
N ARG A 192 -10.76 2.27 -18.75
CA ARG A 192 -11.20 3.03 -19.93
C ARG A 192 -10.08 3.84 -20.60
N LEU A 193 -9.08 4.31 -19.83
CA LEU A 193 -7.90 4.97 -20.40
C LEU A 193 -7.10 3.99 -21.24
N HIS A 194 -6.86 2.78 -20.71
CA HIS A 194 -6.20 1.70 -21.45
C HIS A 194 -6.99 1.36 -22.71
N ALA A 195 -8.30 1.11 -22.60
CA ALA A 195 -9.13 0.78 -23.74
C ALA A 195 -9.10 1.87 -24.84
N ALA A 196 -8.99 3.14 -24.46
CA ALA A 196 -8.97 4.25 -25.40
C ALA A 196 -7.67 4.36 -26.22
N ARG A 197 -6.49 4.19 -25.60
CA ARG A 197 -5.19 4.48 -26.24
C ARG A 197 -4.02 3.58 -25.79
N GLY A 198 -4.29 2.46 -25.13
CA GLY A 198 -3.29 1.49 -24.67
C GLY A 198 -2.71 1.79 -23.28
N ALA A 199 -1.83 0.93 -22.79
CA ALA A 199 -1.26 1.04 -21.45
C ALA A 199 -0.48 2.35 -21.20
N GLN A 200 0.11 2.94 -22.25
CA GLN A 200 0.97 4.13 -22.16
C GLN A 200 0.23 5.42 -21.77
N VAL A 201 -1.10 5.45 -21.87
CA VAL A 201 -1.89 6.62 -21.42
C VAL A 201 -2.39 6.51 -19.98
N LYS A 202 -2.14 5.37 -19.31
CA LYS A 202 -2.39 5.24 -17.88
C LYS A 202 -1.42 6.17 -17.12
N PRO A 203 -1.75 6.65 -15.92
CA PRO A 203 -0.77 7.42 -15.13
C PRO A 203 0.46 6.56 -14.81
N LEU A 204 1.63 7.19 -14.64
CA LEU A 204 2.92 6.51 -14.45
C LEU A 204 2.84 5.41 -13.38
N GLY A 205 2.25 5.71 -12.22
CA GLY A 205 2.09 4.72 -11.14
C GLY A 205 1.32 3.47 -11.56
N CYS A 206 0.35 3.57 -12.47
CA CYS A 206 -0.36 2.42 -13.01
C CYS A 206 0.37 1.71 -14.17
N GLN A 207 1.35 2.37 -14.79
CA GLN A 207 2.23 1.75 -15.80
C GLN A 207 3.34 0.95 -15.12
N THR A 208 3.88 1.47 -14.02
CA THR A 208 5.00 0.87 -13.30
C THR A 208 4.56 -0.19 -12.30
N PHE A 209 3.35 -0.07 -11.73
CA PHE A 209 2.83 -1.08 -10.81
C PHE A 209 2.76 -2.46 -11.50
N PRO A 210 3.29 -3.53 -10.87
CA PRO A 210 3.69 -3.67 -9.47
C PRO A 210 5.19 -3.55 -9.20
N ALA A 211 6.02 -3.03 -10.12
CA ALA A 211 7.45 -2.93 -9.92
C ALA A 211 7.81 -2.01 -8.73
N LEU A 212 8.67 -2.51 -7.84
CA LEU A 212 9.33 -1.73 -6.79
C LEU A 212 10.80 -1.54 -7.16
N PHE A 213 11.34 -0.36 -6.90
CA PHE A 213 12.71 0.03 -7.24
C PHE A 213 13.47 0.37 -5.96
N VAL A 214 14.52 -0.40 -5.66
CA VAL A 214 15.34 -0.18 -4.46
C VAL A 214 16.81 -0.06 -4.84
N ASP A 215 17.44 1.07 -4.52
CA ASP A 215 18.89 1.27 -4.66
C ASP A 215 19.60 0.69 -3.42
N ASP A 216 20.46 -0.30 -3.64
CA ASP A 216 21.24 -0.95 -2.58
C ASP A 216 22.70 -0.45 -2.47
N GLY A 217 23.04 0.59 -3.22
CA GLY A 217 24.40 1.13 -3.31
C GLY A 217 25.27 0.45 -4.40
N GLU A 218 24.83 -0.66 -4.98
CA GLU A 218 25.47 -1.34 -6.11
C GLU A 218 24.63 -1.20 -7.39
N ALA A 219 23.32 -1.46 -7.29
CA ALA A 219 22.35 -1.47 -8.37
C ALA A 219 20.97 -1.03 -7.87
N VAL A 220 20.07 -0.69 -8.81
CA VAL A 220 18.63 -0.61 -8.51
C VAL A 220 18.03 -1.99 -8.71
N ARG A 221 17.65 -2.65 -7.62
CA ARG A 221 16.91 -3.92 -7.67
C ARG A 221 15.46 -3.66 -8.01
N ILE A 222 14.92 -4.43 -8.96
CA ILE A 222 13.52 -4.37 -9.35
C ILE A 222 12.85 -5.73 -9.13
N ALA A 223 11.81 -5.79 -8.31
CA ALA A 223 10.95 -6.97 -8.17
C ALA A 223 9.48 -6.52 -8.07
N PRO A 224 8.51 -7.39 -8.37
CA PRO A 224 7.12 -7.02 -8.18
C PRO A 224 6.77 -6.98 -6.70
N ALA A 225 5.98 -5.99 -6.28
CA ALA A 225 5.23 -6.05 -5.04
C ALA A 225 4.24 -7.21 -5.13
N VAL A 226 4.26 -8.11 -4.14
CA VAL A 226 3.32 -9.25 -4.06
C VAL A 226 1.98 -8.78 -3.49
N GLU A 227 1.42 -7.74 -4.10
CA GLU A 227 0.15 -7.10 -3.74
C GLU A 227 -0.87 -7.21 -4.88
N CYS A 228 -0.45 -7.83 -5.99
CA CYS A 228 -1.27 -8.04 -7.16
C CYS A 228 -1.41 -9.55 -7.39
N ALA A 229 -2.65 -10.04 -7.47
CA ALA A 229 -2.94 -11.43 -7.78
C ALA A 229 -2.26 -11.87 -9.11
N CYS A 230 -2.19 -10.99 -10.11
CA CYS A 230 -1.52 -11.28 -11.39
C CYS A 230 -0.01 -11.57 -11.24
N VAL A 231 0.65 -11.05 -10.20
CA VAL A 231 2.07 -11.34 -9.94
C VAL A 231 2.25 -12.80 -9.57
N LEU A 232 1.42 -13.30 -8.64
CA LEU A 232 1.47 -14.71 -8.24
C LEU A 232 1.00 -15.62 -9.37
N ALA A 233 -0.03 -15.24 -10.11
CA ALA A 233 -0.45 -15.98 -11.30
C ALA A 233 0.70 -16.10 -12.32
N SER A 234 1.39 -14.99 -12.63
CA SER A 234 2.51 -14.97 -13.60
C SER A 234 3.72 -15.77 -13.11
N ALA A 235 3.96 -15.81 -11.80
CA ALA A 235 5.03 -16.62 -11.22
C ALA A 235 4.73 -18.13 -11.29
N LEU A 236 3.46 -18.52 -11.21
CA LEU A 236 3.03 -19.91 -11.28
C LEU A 236 2.94 -20.42 -12.71
N ASP A 237 2.45 -19.57 -13.61
CA ASP A 237 2.24 -19.83 -15.04
C ASP A 237 2.89 -18.71 -15.89
N PRO A 238 4.22 -18.76 -16.09
CA PRO A 238 4.93 -17.74 -16.86
C PRO A 238 4.49 -17.76 -18.32
N ARG A 239 4.11 -16.58 -18.83
CA ARG A 239 3.68 -16.43 -20.22
C ARG A 239 4.74 -15.74 -21.08
N PRO A 240 4.98 -16.18 -22.33
CA PRO A 240 5.93 -15.53 -23.23
C PRO A 240 5.63 -14.04 -23.50
N GLU A 241 4.35 -13.66 -23.49
CA GLU A 241 3.87 -12.29 -23.71
C GLU A 241 3.89 -11.40 -22.44
N GLY A 242 4.39 -11.91 -21.31
CA GLY A 242 4.50 -11.14 -20.08
C GLY A 242 5.38 -9.90 -20.26
N ALA A 243 4.94 -8.77 -19.71
CA ALA A 243 5.69 -7.52 -19.76
C ALA A 243 6.89 -7.54 -18.79
N PRO A 244 8.05 -6.98 -19.16
CA PRO A 244 9.15 -6.78 -18.22
C PRO A 244 8.76 -5.76 -17.12
N LEU A 245 9.44 -5.84 -15.97
CA LEU A 245 9.25 -4.88 -14.86
C LEU A 245 9.86 -3.50 -15.14
N VAL A 246 10.77 -3.41 -16.10
CA VAL A 246 11.43 -2.18 -16.52
C VAL A 246 11.02 -1.82 -17.94
N PRO A 247 10.95 -0.52 -18.28
CA PRO A 247 10.71 -0.10 -19.65
C PRO A 247 11.68 -0.74 -20.64
N GLU A 248 11.20 -0.98 -21.86
CA GLU A 248 12.04 -1.53 -22.92
C GLU A 248 13.25 -0.63 -23.17
N GLY A 249 14.44 -1.23 -23.30
CA GLY A 249 15.69 -0.49 -23.50
C GLY A 249 16.32 0.11 -22.25
N ALA A 250 15.61 0.25 -21.12
CA ALA A 250 16.19 0.77 -19.89
C ALA A 250 17.28 -0.17 -19.33
N ARG A 251 18.42 0.39 -18.93
CA ARG A 251 19.57 -0.34 -18.37
C ARG A 251 20.13 0.32 -17.12
N ARG A 252 19.90 1.62 -16.93
CA ARG A 252 20.36 2.42 -15.80
C ARG A 252 19.22 3.23 -15.18
N SER A 253 19.40 3.67 -13.94
CA SER A 253 18.41 4.48 -13.23
C SER A 253 18.07 5.81 -13.92
N GLU A 254 19.01 6.37 -14.69
CA GLU A 254 18.79 7.58 -15.50
C GLU A 254 17.86 7.35 -16.71
N ASP A 255 17.70 6.10 -17.15
CA ASP A 255 16.78 5.74 -18.25
C ASP A 255 15.30 5.71 -17.78
N LEU A 256 15.06 5.75 -16.47
CA LEU A 256 13.71 5.71 -15.88
C LEU A 256 13.07 7.10 -15.83
N ASP A 257 11.76 7.21 -16.03
CA ASP A 257 10.99 8.45 -15.82
C ASP A 257 11.25 9.01 -14.42
N GLU A 258 11.57 10.30 -14.29
CA GLU A 258 11.92 10.98 -13.03
C GLU A 258 10.90 10.82 -11.91
N GLY A 259 9.63 10.59 -12.27
CA GLY A 259 8.55 10.31 -11.32
C GLY A 259 8.58 8.91 -10.70
N ILE A 260 9.44 8.01 -11.18
CA ILE A 260 9.64 6.68 -10.56
C ILE A 260 10.42 6.85 -9.26
N LEU A 261 9.77 6.51 -8.15
CA LEU A 261 10.39 6.46 -6.84
C LEU A 261 11.38 5.29 -6.75
N ILE A 262 12.65 5.62 -6.52
CA ILE A 262 13.70 4.66 -6.16
C ILE A 262 13.97 4.83 -4.67
N VAL A 263 13.68 3.80 -3.88
CA VAL A 263 13.92 3.82 -2.43
C VAL A 263 15.38 3.46 -2.19
N GLU A 264 16.12 4.30 -1.46
CA GLU A 264 17.48 3.97 -1.07
C GLU A 264 17.48 3.12 0.20
N LEU A 265 18.17 1.98 0.15
CA LEU A 265 18.44 1.16 1.32
C LEU A 265 19.44 1.90 2.23
N PRO A 266 19.12 2.12 3.52
CA PRO A 266 20.00 2.86 4.42
C PRO A 266 21.34 2.15 4.64
N GLU A 267 22.39 2.92 4.96
CA GLU A 267 23.76 2.40 5.16
C GLU A 267 23.86 1.38 6.30
N THR A 268 23.03 1.55 7.32
CA THR A 268 22.94 0.64 8.47
C THR A 268 21.48 0.33 8.78
N LEU A 269 21.22 -0.91 9.20
CA LEU A 269 19.88 -1.40 9.50
C LEU A 269 19.82 -2.13 10.83
N PRO A 270 18.71 -2.01 11.58
CA PRO A 270 18.49 -2.83 12.76
C PRO A 270 18.30 -4.29 12.35
N LEU A 271 19.08 -5.20 12.94
CA LEU A 271 18.98 -6.64 12.69
C LEU A 271 18.16 -7.34 13.78
N ALA A 272 18.46 -7.00 15.02
CA ALA A 272 17.83 -7.53 16.23
C ALA A 272 17.97 -6.48 17.36
N PRO A 273 17.32 -6.66 18.53
CA PRO A 273 17.49 -5.74 19.65
C PRO A 273 18.96 -5.50 19.99
N GLY A 274 19.38 -4.22 19.96
CA GLY A 274 20.75 -3.80 20.25
C GLY A 274 21.80 -4.16 19.18
N ARG A 275 21.42 -4.70 18.02
CA ARG A 275 22.36 -5.04 16.94
C ARG A 275 21.92 -4.46 15.60
N SER A 276 22.87 -3.82 14.93
CA SER A 276 22.72 -3.32 13.57
C SER A 276 23.73 -3.97 12.63
N GLY A 277 23.44 -3.95 11.33
CA GLY A 277 24.31 -4.48 10.28
C GLY A 277 24.54 -3.45 9.19
N ALA A 278 25.66 -3.59 8.47
CA ALA A 278 25.96 -2.75 7.31
C ALA A 278 25.13 -3.17 6.10
N ARG A 279 24.77 -2.19 5.25
CA ARG A 279 24.04 -2.41 3.99
C ARG A 279 24.68 -3.50 3.12
N ALA A 280 25.99 -3.44 2.93
CA ALA A 280 26.72 -4.41 2.09
C ALA A 280 26.59 -5.86 2.60
N ASP A 281 26.55 -6.07 3.91
CA ASP A 281 26.34 -7.42 4.48
C ASP A 281 24.91 -7.91 4.24
N LEU A 282 23.94 -7.00 4.34
CA LEU A 282 22.53 -7.31 4.09
C LEU A 282 22.30 -7.68 2.63
N VAL A 283 22.92 -6.94 1.70
CA VAL A 283 22.90 -7.24 0.26
C VAL A 283 23.43 -8.65 -0.01
N ARG A 284 24.59 -9.00 0.55
CA ARG A 284 25.17 -10.35 0.38
C ARG A 284 24.28 -11.44 0.97
N PHE A 285 23.73 -11.21 2.16
CA PHE A 285 22.81 -12.14 2.82
C PHE A 285 21.54 -12.37 2.00
N LEU A 286 20.84 -11.31 1.58
CA LEU A 286 19.58 -11.44 0.85
C LEU A 286 19.76 -11.93 -0.60
N ARG A 287 20.91 -11.66 -1.24
CA ARG A 287 21.24 -12.28 -2.52
C ARG A 287 21.34 -13.80 -2.40
N ALA A 288 22.01 -14.31 -1.36
CA ALA A 288 22.07 -15.74 -1.10
C ALA A 288 20.69 -16.34 -0.81
N VAL A 289 19.81 -15.62 -0.09
CA VAL A 289 18.41 -16.04 0.13
C VAL A 289 17.63 -16.10 -1.19
N ALA A 290 17.79 -15.11 -2.08
CA ALA A 290 17.09 -15.06 -3.37
C ALA A 290 17.56 -16.12 -4.37
N GLU A 291 18.83 -16.52 -4.30
CA GLU A 291 19.47 -17.52 -5.16
C GLU A 291 19.32 -18.97 -4.64
N ALA A 292 18.94 -19.14 -3.36
CA ALA A 292 18.74 -20.45 -2.77
C ALA A 292 17.57 -21.21 -3.42
N PRO A 293 17.59 -22.55 -3.42
CA PRO A 293 16.46 -23.35 -3.85
C PRO A 293 15.17 -22.99 -3.07
N PRO A 294 13.99 -23.03 -3.70
CA PRO A 294 12.72 -22.78 -3.03
C PRO A 294 12.57 -23.64 -1.75
N PRO A 295 12.23 -23.03 -0.60
CA PRO A 295 12.03 -23.81 0.61
C PRO A 295 10.77 -24.68 0.49
N ARG A 296 10.72 -25.78 1.26
CA ARG A 296 9.53 -26.63 1.32
C ARG A 296 8.34 -25.94 1.95
N ASP A 297 8.60 -25.12 2.97
CA ASP A 297 7.60 -24.29 3.64
C ASP A 297 8.18 -22.90 3.87
N THR A 298 7.52 -21.87 3.34
CA THR A 298 8.01 -20.49 3.38
C THR A 298 7.88 -19.87 4.77
N ALA A 299 6.83 -20.21 5.53
CA ALA A 299 6.67 -19.70 6.90
C ALA A 299 7.78 -20.25 7.80
N HIS A 300 8.11 -21.54 7.69
CA HIS A 300 9.22 -22.14 8.42
C HIS A 300 10.56 -21.50 8.02
N ALA A 301 10.78 -21.31 6.72
CA ALA A 301 11.98 -20.67 6.18
C ALA A 301 12.19 -19.26 6.72
N LEU A 302 11.13 -18.44 6.77
CA LEU A 302 11.18 -17.08 7.29
C LEU A 302 11.54 -17.04 8.78
N VAL A 303 10.99 -17.94 9.60
CA VAL A 303 11.39 -18.04 11.02
C VAL A 303 12.83 -18.52 11.16
N ALA A 304 13.24 -19.54 10.39
CA ALA A 304 14.62 -20.03 10.44
C ALA A 304 15.65 -18.95 10.02
N LEU A 305 15.31 -18.12 9.03
CA LEU A 305 16.12 -16.94 8.68
C LEU A 305 16.15 -15.91 9.81
N ALA A 306 15.03 -15.66 10.47
CA ALA A 306 14.99 -14.75 11.63
C ALA A 306 15.91 -15.24 12.75
N ASP A 307 15.93 -16.54 13.02
CA ASP A 307 16.78 -17.15 14.03
C ASP A 307 18.26 -17.03 13.64
N VAL A 308 18.63 -17.25 12.37
CA VAL A 308 20.00 -17.01 11.87
C VAL A 308 20.43 -15.57 12.06
N VAL A 309 19.57 -14.60 11.69
CA VAL A 309 19.84 -13.17 11.89
C VAL A 309 20.03 -12.87 13.37
N GLU A 310 19.25 -13.48 14.25
CA GLU A 310 19.35 -13.30 15.69
C GLU A 310 20.62 -13.91 16.32
N THR A 311 20.97 -15.14 15.97
CA THR A 311 22.10 -15.83 16.60
C THR A 311 23.44 -15.46 15.98
N SER A 312 23.44 -15.21 14.67
CA SER A 312 24.67 -15.20 13.87
C SER A 312 24.79 -13.96 12.97
N GLY A 313 23.80 -13.08 12.95
CA GLY A 313 23.79 -11.91 12.08
C GLY A 313 23.59 -12.29 10.61
N LEU A 314 24.25 -11.56 9.72
CA LEU A 314 24.04 -11.67 8.26
C LEU A 314 25.00 -12.68 7.62
N ASP A 315 24.94 -13.95 8.04
CA ASP A 315 25.76 -15.04 7.48
C ASP A 315 25.04 -15.74 6.30
N PRO A 316 25.53 -15.60 5.05
CA PRO A 316 24.88 -16.20 3.88
C PRO A 316 24.88 -17.73 3.87
N ALA A 317 25.92 -18.37 4.41
CA ALA A 317 26.04 -19.83 4.42
C ALA A 317 25.09 -20.46 5.44
N LEU A 318 24.90 -19.80 6.59
CA LEU A 318 23.88 -20.21 7.56
C LEU A 318 22.46 -19.98 7.01
N ALA A 319 22.22 -18.87 6.30
CA ALA A 319 20.93 -18.61 5.66
C ALA A 319 20.54 -19.72 4.67
N THR A 320 21.44 -20.09 3.74
CA THR A 320 21.19 -21.15 2.76
C THR A 320 20.91 -22.50 3.43
N ARG A 321 21.63 -22.83 4.52
CA ARG A 321 21.38 -24.07 5.29
C ARG A 321 20.01 -24.05 5.97
N ALA A 322 19.64 -22.91 6.57
CA ALA A 322 18.34 -22.73 7.20
C ALA A 322 17.18 -22.89 6.20
N LEU A 323 17.34 -22.39 4.97
CA LEU A 323 16.34 -22.54 3.90
C LEU A 323 16.19 -23.98 3.40
N ALA A 324 17.28 -24.75 3.38
CA ALA A 324 17.26 -26.12 2.88
C ALA A 324 16.51 -27.09 3.81
N ALA A 325 16.54 -26.85 5.13
CA ALA A 325 15.91 -27.69 6.13
C ALA A 325 15.39 -26.85 7.31
N PRO A 326 14.37 -25.99 7.11
CA PRO A 326 13.88 -25.13 8.16
C PRO A 326 13.16 -25.95 9.23
N ALA A 327 13.48 -25.69 10.49
CA ALA A 327 12.78 -26.31 11.61
C ALA A 327 11.34 -25.76 11.71
N PRO A 328 10.36 -26.59 12.10
CA PRO A 328 9.00 -26.10 12.34
C PRO A 328 9.01 -25.15 13.54
N PRO A 329 8.44 -23.94 13.41
CA PRO A 329 8.36 -22.98 14.51
C PRO A 329 7.29 -23.41 15.52
N ASP A 330 7.41 -22.90 16.74
CA ASP A 330 6.34 -23.00 17.75
C ASP A 330 5.13 -22.17 17.31
N ALA A 331 3.93 -22.74 17.42
CA ALA A 331 2.68 -22.07 17.11
C ALA A 331 2.44 -20.84 18.00
N GLU A 332 2.86 -20.88 19.28
CA GLU A 332 2.67 -19.77 20.22
C GLU A 332 3.47 -18.51 19.82
N LEU A 333 4.52 -18.66 19.00
CA LEU A 333 5.32 -17.54 18.48
C LEU A 333 4.45 -16.49 17.77
N PHE A 334 3.39 -16.94 17.09
CA PHE A 334 2.58 -16.09 16.21
C PHE A 334 1.39 -15.45 16.90
N ARG A 335 1.02 -15.91 18.10
CA ARG A 335 -0.18 -15.43 18.80
C ARG A 335 -0.20 -13.91 19.02
N PRO A 336 0.89 -13.24 19.43
CA PRO A 336 0.91 -11.79 19.58
C PRO A 336 0.64 -11.04 18.27
N PHE A 337 1.17 -11.55 17.15
CA PHE A 337 0.97 -10.99 15.81
C PHE A 337 -0.50 -11.00 15.42
N PHE A 338 -1.16 -12.15 15.57
CA PHE A 338 -2.58 -12.28 15.22
C PHE A 338 -3.49 -11.48 16.14
N ALA A 339 -3.21 -11.41 17.45
CA ALA A 339 -3.99 -10.60 18.38
C ALA A 339 -3.92 -9.10 18.08
N ALA A 340 -2.72 -8.58 17.81
CA ALA A 340 -2.52 -7.18 17.42
C ALA A 340 -3.18 -6.87 16.07
N LEU A 341 -3.04 -7.78 15.10
CA LEU A 341 -3.66 -7.61 13.78
C LEU A 341 -5.19 -7.64 13.86
N ALA A 342 -5.79 -8.58 14.60
CA ALA A 342 -7.24 -8.65 14.81
C ALA A 342 -7.77 -7.34 15.40
N THR A 343 -7.09 -6.79 16.41
CA THR A 343 -7.47 -5.51 17.03
C THR A 343 -7.45 -4.36 16.05
N ARG A 344 -6.38 -4.22 15.25
CA ARG A 344 -6.27 -3.17 14.24
C ARG A 344 -7.26 -3.36 13.09
N ALA A 345 -7.43 -4.58 12.60
CA ALA A 345 -8.37 -4.92 11.53
C ALA A 345 -9.82 -4.62 11.97
N ALA A 346 -10.21 -4.98 13.19
CA ALA A 346 -11.52 -4.66 13.75
C ALA A 346 -11.77 -3.14 13.84
N ARG A 347 -10.77 -2.37 14.27
CA ARG A 347 -10.85 -0.90 14.27
C ARG A 347 -11.02 -0.37 12.85
N ARG A 348 -10.24 -0.88 11.89
CA ARG A 348 -10.31 -0.47 10.50
C ARG A 348 -11.65 -0.83 9.85
N ALA A 349 -12.19 -2.03 10.12
CA ALA A 349 -13.49 -2.49 9.64
C ALA A 349 -14.60 -1.54 10.08
N ARG A 350 -14.60 -1.11 11.35
CA ARG A 350 -15.56 -0.11 11.86
C ARG A 350 -15.45 1.23 11.15
N ILE A 351 -14.22 1.70 10.88
CA ILE A 351 -13.98 2.96 10.16
C ILE A 351 -14.44 2.86 8.71
N ASP A 352 -14.01 1.84 7.98
CA ASP A 352 -14.37 1.61 6.59
C ASP A 352 -15.89 1.44 6.43
N ALA A 353 -16.59 0.83 7.39
CA ALA A 353 -18.05 0.71 7.37
C ALA A 353 -18.81 2.05 7.37
N THR A 354 -18.18 3.15 7.80
CA THR A 354 -18.83 4.48 7.83
C THR A 354 -18.89 5.17 6.46
N PHE A 355 -18.10 4.71 5.47
CA PHE A 355 -17.98 5.37 4.17
C PHE A 355 -17.79 4.43 2.97
N ARG A 356 -17.46 3.15 3.17
CA ARG A 356 -17.37 2.16 2.08
C ARG A 356 -18.64 1.34 1.96
N ALA A 357 -19.04 1.08 0.72
CA ALA A 357 -20.13 0.15 0.42
C ALA A 357 -19.82 -1.26 0.94
N GLU A 358 -20.84 -2.06 1.23
CA GLU A 358 -20.66 -3.44 1.70
C GLU A 358 -19.95 -4.32 0.67
N ARG A 359 -20.18 -4.06 -0.63
CA ARG A 359 -19.52 -4.75 -1.75
C ARG A 359 -18.10 -4.28 -2.05
N ASP A 360 -17.61 -3.23 -1.37
CA ASP A 360 -16.27 -2.71 -1.56
C ASP A 360 -15.24 -3.80 -1.18
N LEU A 361 -14.34 -4.11 -2.12
CA LEU A 361 -13.35 -5.18 -1.94
C LEU A 361 -12.44 -4.93 -0.74
N ALA A 362 -11.97 -3.69 -0.56
CA ALA A 362 -11.10 -3.36 0.56
C ALA A 362 -11.82 -3.57 1.90
N ARG A 363 -13.09 -3.15 2.00
CA ARG A 363 -13.90 -3.38 3.21
C ARG A 363 -14.05 -4.87 3.51
N ARG A 364 -14.41 -5.67 2.51
CA ARG A 364 -14.58 -7.14 2.66
C ARG A 364 -13.29 -7.81 3.10
N VAL A 365 -12.16 -7.47 2.48
CA VAL A 365 -10.86 -8.09 2.82
C VAL A 365 -10.41 -7.71 4.23
N VAL A 366 -10.65 -6.46 4.67
CA VAL A 366 -10.38 -6.07 6.07
C VAL A 366 -11.20 -6.94 7.04
N CYS A 367 -12.48 -7.19 6.77
CA CYS A 367 -13.30 -8.09 7.60
C CYS A 367 -12.82 -9.54 7.56
N TRP A 368 -12.38 -10.05 6.40
CA TRP A 368 -11.80 -11.40 6.31
C TRP A 368 -10.48 -11.50 7.10
N ILE A 369 -9.63 -10.47 7.03
CA ILE A 369 -8.39 -10.40 7.81
C ILE A 369 -8.68 -10.35 9.30
N GLU A 370 -9.66 -9.56 9.74
CA GLU A 370 -10.12 -9.53 11.14
C GLU A 370 -10.54 -10.93 11.60
N ALA A 371 -11.45 -11.59 10.88
CA ALA A 371 -11.96 -12.91 11.23
C ALA A 371 -10.86 -13.98 11.25
N ALA A 372 -9.98 -14.00 10.24
CA ALA A 372 -8.89 -14.95 10.17
C ALA A 372 -7.84 -14.71 11.28
N ALA A 373 -7.47 -13.46 11.54
CA ALA A 373 -6.54 -13.12 12.61
C ALA A 373 -7.12 -13.46 13.99
N LEU A 374 -8.41 -13.21 14.23
CA LEU A 374 -9.07 -13.59 15.47
C LEU A 374 -9.04 -15.11 15.68
N ALA A 375 -9.43 -15.89 14.66
CA ALA A 375 -9.40 -17.34 14.72
C ALA A 375 -7.98 -17.89 15.02
N LEU A 376 -6.95 -17.31 14.41
CA LEU A 376 -5.56 -17.70 14.65
C LEU A 376 -5.03 -17.28 16.03
N ALA A 377 -5.52 -16.17 16.59
CA ALA A 377 -5.14 -15.71 17.92
C ALA A 377 -5.79 -16.54 19.05
N GLU A 378 -6.99 -17.07 18.81
CA GLU A 378 -7.78 -17.82 19.78
C GLU A 378 -7.55 -19.34 19.74
N ASP A 379 -7.19 -19.91 18.57
CA ASP A 379 -6.92 -21.34 18.40
C ASP A 379 -5.45 -21.61 18.01
N PRO A 380 -4.52 -21.79 18.98
CA PRO A 380 -3.15 -22.21 18.70
C PRO A 380 -3.06 -23.55 17.95
N ALA A 381 -4.06 -24.44 18.10
CA ALA A 381 -4.10 -25.68 17.35
C ALA A 381 -4.40 -25.45 15.87
N LEU A 382 -5.12 -24.38 15.49
CA LEU A 382 -5.26 -23.97 14.10
C LEU A 382 -3.91 -23.57 13.50
N VAL A 383 -3.13 -22.77 14.22
CA VAL A 383 -1.77 -22.38 13.79
C VAL A 383 -0.89 -23.62 13.62
N ALA A 384 -0.90 -24.53 14.60
CA ALA A 384 -0.15 -25.79 14.51
C ALA A 384 -0.59 -26.65 13.31
N ARG A 385 -1.90 -26.72 13.01
CA ARG A 385 -2.40 -27.42 11.81
C ARG A 385 -1.90 -26.77 10.52
N LEU A 386 -1.88 -25.44 10.43
CA LEU A 386 -1.42 -24.70 9.24
C LEU A 386 0.10 -24.79 9.02
N LEU A 387 0.88 -24.99 10.09
CA LEU A 387 2.31 -25.26 10.05
C LEU A 387 2.61 -26.72 9.67
N ALA A 388 1.81 -27.66 10.17
CA ALA A 388 1.99 -29.09 9.89
C ALA A 388 1.47 -29.51 8.52
N ALA A 389 0.42 -28.84 8.00
CA ALA A 389 -0.18 -29.18 6.72
C ALA A 389 0.68 -28.67 5.57
N PRO A 390 1.17 -29.53 4.66
CA PRO A 390 1.90 -29.08 3.49
C PRO A 390 0.98 -28.19 2.64
N ALA A 391 1.46 -27.01 2.28
CA ALA A 391 0.78 -26.19 1.29
C ALA A 391 0.60 -27.00 -0.01
N SER A 392 -0.55 -26.83 -0.68
CA SER A 392 -0.71 -27.37 -2.04
C SER A 392 0.44 -26.90 -2.93
N ILE A 393 0.84 -27.70 -3.93
CA ILE A 393 1.98 -27.39 -4.79
C ILE A 393 1.90 -25.97 -5.39
N PRO A 394 0.74 -25.50 -5.93
CA PRO A 394 0.63 -24.12 -6.42
C PRO A 394 0.83 -23.08 -5.32
N ARG A 395 0.29 -23.31 -4.12
CA ARG A 395 0.45 -22.39 -2.99
C ARG A 395 1.91 -22.33 -2.51
N ALA A 396 2.57 -23.48 -2.35
CA ALA A 396 3.97 -23.54 -1.95
C ALA A 396 4.88 -22.78 -2.93
N ARG A 397 4.63 -22.92 -4.24
CA ARG A 397 5.35 -22.16 -5.29
C ARG A 397 5.10 -20.66 -5.21
N ALA A 398 3.85 -20.23 -4.94
CA ALA A 398 3.51 -18.82 -4.79
C ALA A 398 4.18 -18.19 -3.57
N GLU A 399 4.18 -18.90 -2.43
CA GLU A 399 4.86 -18.45 -1.22
C GLU A 399 6.39 -18.41 -1.40
N ALA A 400 6.97 -19.40 -2.07
CA ALA A 400 8.41 -19.38 -2.37
C ALA A 400 8.79 -18.22 -3.30
N PHE A 401 7.93 -17.90 -4.28
CA PHE A 401 8.10 -16.71 -5.10
C PHE A 401 8.04 -15.42 -4.27
N TYR A 402 7.13 -15.34 -3.29
CA TYR A 402 7.04 -14.22 -2.37
C TYR A 402 8.36 -13.99 -1.60
N LEU A 403 8.95 -15.05 -1.05
CA LEU A 403 10.25 -14.96 -0.39
C LEU A 403 11.35 -14.48 -1.36
N ARG A 404 11.40 -15.06 -2.55
CA ARG A 404 12.41 -14.72 -3.57
C ARG A 404 12.31 -13.27 -4.04
N ALA A 405 11.11 -12.81 -4.37
CA ALA A 405 10.87 -11.44 -4.82
C ALA A 405 11.17 -10.44 -3.69
N GLY A 406 10.77 -10.78 -2.45
CA GLY A 406 11.06 -9.97 -1.28
C GLY A 406 12.56 -9.89 -0.95
N ALA A 407 13.31 -10.98 -1.13
CA ALA A 407 14.75 -10.98 -0.93
C ALA A 407 15.49 -10.19 -2.02
N HIS A 408 15.10 -10.34 -3.30
CA HIS A 408 15.75 -9.67 -4.43
C HIS A 408 15.66 -8.14 -4.36
N ALA A 409 14.49 -7.60 -4.01
CA ALA A 409 14.26 -6.15 -3.91
C ALA A 409 14.02 -5.68 -2.47
N TYR A 410 14.59 -6.37 -1.49
CA TYR A 410 14.61 -5.95 -0.08
C TYR A 410 13.24 -5.69 0.57
N GLN A 411 12.14 -6.25 0.06
CA GLN A 411 10.80 -6.09 0.64
C GLN A 411 10.62 -6.81 1.98
N LEU A 412 11.55 -7.69 2.34
CA LEU A 412 11.62 -8.33 3.68
C LEU A 412 12.17 -7.38 4.75
N VAL A 413 12.74 -6.26 4.35
CA VAL A 413 13.38 -5.28 5.22
C VAL A 413 12.37 -4.19 5.58
N SER A 414 12.40 -3.74 6.83
CA SER A 414 11.70 -2.54 7.29
C SER A 414 12.72 -1.57 7.86
N VAL A 415 12.49 -0.27 7.66
CA VAL A 415 13.32 0.78 8.29
C VAL A 415 13.02 0.93 9.77
N ASP A 416 11.80 0.56 10.19
CA ASP A 416 11.29 0.78 11.54
C ASP A 416 11.28 -0.50 12.40
N LEU A 417 11.53 -1.67 11.81
CA LEU A 417 11.57 -2.95 12.53
C LEU A 417 12.92 -3.65 12.35
N PRO A 418 13.47 -4.28 13.41
CA PRO A 418 14.62 -5.17 13.26
C PRO A 418 14.34 -6.28 12.24
N LEU A 419 15.31 -6.61 11.38
CA LEU A 419 15.14 -7.60 10.32
C LEU A 419 14.60 -8.96 10.82
N ALA A 420 15.12 -9.47 11.93
CA ALA A 420 14.64 -10.74 12.49
C ALA A 420 13.16 -10.67 12.91
N PHE A 421 12.70 -9.52 13.38
CA PHE A 421 11.29 -9.31 13.71
C PHE A 421 10.43 -9.20 12.45
N ALA A 422 10.89 -8.44 11.44
CA ALA A 422 10.22 -8.32 10.15
C ALA A 422 10.05 -9.68 9.44
N LEU A 423 11.05 -10.56 9.51
CA LEU A 423 10.96 -11.92 8.96
C LEU A 423 9.88 -12.76 9.66
N ARG A 424 9.72 -12.66 10.99
CA ARG A 424 8.65 -13.34 11.73
C ARG A 424 7.27 -12.76 11.44
N ASP A 425 7.17 -11.43 11.28
CA ASP A 425 5.97 -10.77 10.76
C ASP A 425 5.59 -11.36 9.38
N ARG A 426 6.54 -11.46 8.44
CA ARG A 426 6.25 -12.06 7.12
C ARG A 426 5.79 -13.51 7.22
N ALA A 427 6.33 -14.31 8.15
CA ALA A 427 5.84 -15.67 8.39
C ALA A 427 4.39 -15.67 8.90
N ALA A 428 4.03 -14.75 9.81
CA ALA A 428 2.66 -14.57 10.28
C ALA A 428 1.70 -14.20 9.13
N ARG A 429 2.12 -13.32 8.20
CA ARG A 429 1.34 -12.94 7.02
C ARG A 429 1.09 -14.13 6.07
N VAL A 430 2.08 -15.00 5.88
CA VAL A 430 1.92 -16.25 5.11
C VAL A 430 0.87 -17.16 5.77
N LEU A 431 0.94 -17.35 7.08
CA LEU A 431 -0.05 -18.15 7.81
C LEU A 431 -1.45 -17.54 7.76
N LEU A 432 -1.57 -16.21 7.88
CA LEU A 432 -2.84 -15.50 7.69
C LEU A 432 -3.43 -15.74 6.31
N ALA A 433 -2.61 -15.67 5.26
CA ALA A 433 -3.04 -15.96 3.89
C ALA A 433 -3.51 -17.41 3.71
N ARG A 434 -2.89 -18.38 4.41
CA ARG A 434 -3.35 -19.77 4.44
C ARG A 434 -4.69 -19.95 5.15
N ALA A 435 -4.97 -19.14 6.16
CA ALA A 435 -6.21 -19.17 6.95
C ALA A 435 -7.37 -18.43 6.29
N LEU A 436 -7.11 -17.45 5.42
CA LEU A 436 -8.14 -16.62 4.79
C LEU A 436 -9.28 -17.43 4.14
N PRO A 437 -9.02 -18.52 3.37
CA PRO A 437 -10.10 -19.32 2.79
C PRO A 437 -11.04 -20.00 3.79
N LEU A 438 -10.66 -20.09 5.08
CA LEU A 438 -11.49 -20.68 6.13
C LEU A 438 -12.63 -19.75 6.59
N VAL A 439 -12.52 -18.45 6.32
CA VAL A 439 -13.49 -17.43 6.75
C VAL A 439 -14.24 -16.77 5.59
N ILE A 440 -13.84 -17.09 4.35
CA ILE A 440 -14.46 -16.59 3.12
C ILE A 440 -15.64 -17.50 2.74
N THR A 441 -16.77 -16.90 2.34
CA THR A 441 -17.94 -17.67 1.92
C THR A 441 -17.82 -18.16 0.46
N PRO A 442 -18.57 -19.20 0.06
CA PRO A 442 -18.61 -19.64 -1.34
C PRO A 442 -19.09 -18.53 -2.30
N ASP A 443 -20.00 -17.66 -1.84
CA ASP A 443 -20.49 -16.52 -2.62
C ASP A 443 -19.37 -15.52 -2.87
N ASP A 444 -18.58 -15.22 -1.83
CA ASP A 444 -17.44 -14.32 -1.95
C ASP A 444 -16.42 -14.79 -3.00
N THR A 445 -16.17 -16.10 -3.04
CA THR A 445 -15.18 -16.73 -3.95
C THR A 445 -15.60 -16.64 -5.42
N ARG A 446 -16.90 -16.75 -5.70
CA ARG A 446 -17.41 -16.67 -7.08
C ARG A 446 -17.30 -15.26 -7.66
N ASP A 447 -17.39 -14.25 -6.80
CA ASP A 447 -17.45 -12.85 -7.22
C ASP A 447 -16.08 -12.17 -7.28
N GLU A 448 -15.04 -12.76 -6.67
CA GLU A 448 -13.73 -12.12 -6.54
C GLU A 448 -12.55 -13.01 -6.98
N PRO A 449 -12.08 -12.85 -8.23
CA PRO A 449 -10.91 -13.58 -8.75
C PRO A 449 -9.63 -13.36 -7.93
N ALA A 450 -9.48 -12.21 -7.24
CA ALA A 450 -8.30 -11.97 -6.42
C ALA A 450 -8.15 -12.97 -5.25
N LEU A 451 -9.22 -13.67 -4.87
CA LEU A 451 -9.21 -14.70 -3.82
C LEU A 451 -8.44 -15.97 -4.21
N GLU A 452 -8.14 -16.17 -5.50
CA GLU A 452 -7.25 -17.26 -5.95
C GLU A 452 -5.83 -17.12 -5.38
N HIS A 453 -5.45 -15.90 -5.00
CA HIS A 453 -4.14 -15.56 -4.46
C HIS A 453 -4.24 -14.78 -3.14
N PRO A 454 -4.66 -15.42 -2.03
CA PRO A 454 -4.90 -14.74 -0.75
C PRO A 454 -3.70 -13.95 -0.21
N LEU A 455 -2.48 -14.42 -0.48
CA LEU A 455 -1.25 -13.74 -0.06
C LEU A 455 -1.14 -12.34 -0.67
N ALA A 456 -1.53 -12.16 -1.94
CA ALA A 456 -1.53 -10.86 -2.57
C ALA A 456 -2.55 -9.91 -1.94
N LEU A 457 -3.72 -10.41 -1.56
CA LEU A 457 -4.75 -9.63 -0.86
C LEU A 457 -4.28 -9.21 0.53
N VAL A 458 -3.67 -10.12 1.29
CA VAL A 458 -3.12 -9.83 2.62
C VAL A 458 -2.08 -8.72 2.53
N GLU A 459 -1.08 -8.86 1.66
CA GLU A 459 -0.03 -7.83 1.53
C GLU A 459 -0.58 -6.49 1.05
N ALA A 460 -1.48 -6.51 0.06
CA ALA A 460 -2.13 -5.30 -0.41
C ALA A 460 -2.90 -4.61 0.72
N THR A 461 -3.67 -5.34 1.54
CA THR A 461 -4.44 -4.72 2.64
C THR A 461 -3.52 -4.17 3.70
N LEU A 462 -2.52 -4.96 4.09
CA LEU A 462 -1.61 -4.60 5.17
C LEU A 462 -0.90 -3.28 4.88
N ARG A 463 -0.35 -3.13 3.67
CA ARG A 463 0.29 -1.87 3.25
C ARG A 463 -0.72 -0.79 2.89
N GLY A 464 -1.64 -1.08 1.97
CA GLY A 464 -2.54 -0.09 1.38
C GLY A 464 -3.58 0.51 2.34
N HIS A 465 -3.88 -0.19 3.45
CA HIS A 465 -4.85 0.24 4.45
C HIS A 465 -4.24 0.47 5.84
N GLY A 466 -2.91 0.47 5.93
CA GLY A 466 -2.17 0.79 7.15
C GLY A 466 -2.33 -0.23 8.28
N LEU A 467 -2.69 -1.48 7.96
CA LEU A 467 -2.76 -2.53 8.97
C LEU A 467 -1.37 -3.05 9.35
N GLU A 468 -0.35 -2.87 8.51
CA GLU A 468 1.04 -3.29 8.78
C GLU A 468 1.63 -2.71 10.08
N ALA A 469 1.07 -1.61 10.56
CA ALA A 469 1.43 -1.02 11.84
C ALA A 469 1.26 -2.00 13.03
N TYR A 470 0.47 -3.07 12.88
CA TYR A 470 0.30 -4.17 13.86
C TYR A 470 1.61 -4.75 14.38
N ALA A 471 2.62 -4.81 13.52
CA ALA A 471 3.95 -5.29 13.89
C ALA A 471 4.62 -4.41 14.96
N HIS A 472 4.37 -3.09 14.95
CA HIS A 472 4.91 -2.18 15.96
C HIS A 472 4.26 -2.39 17.33
N ASP A 473 2.95 -2.66 17.41
CA ASP A 473 2.30 -2.95 18.71
C ASP A 473 2.88 -4.21 19.33
N VAL A 474 3.23 -5.20 18.51
CA VAL A 474 3.83 -6.44 19.01
C VAL A 474 5.27 -6.20 19.48
N LEU A 475 6.01 -5.33 18.79
CA LEU A 475 7.37 -4.96 19.19
C LEU A 475 7.35 -4.19 20.52
N ASP A 476 6.43 -3.25 20.70
CA ASP A 476 6.30 -2.41 21.90
C ASP A 476 5.88 -3.21 23.16
N LEU A 477 5.35 -4.43 22.98
CA LEU A 477 4.99 -5.34 24.07
C LEU A 477 6.16 -6.22 24.57
N ARG A 478 7.29 -6.23 23.87
CA ARG A 478 8.49 -7.03 24.22
C ARG A 478 9.52 -6.16 24.94
#